data_AF-A0A433SES0-F1
#
_entry.id   AF-A0A433SES0-F1
#
_cell.length_a   1.000
_cell.length_b   1.000
_cell.length_c   1.000
_cell.angle_alpha   90.00
_cell.angle_beta   90.00
_cell.angle_gamma   90.00
#
_symmetry.space_group_name_H-M   'P 1'
#
loop_
_entity.id
_entity.type
_entity.pdbx_description
1 polymer ?
#
loop_
_entity_poly.entity_id
_entity_poly.type
_entity_poly.pdbx_seq_one_letter_code
_entity_poly.pdbx_strand_id
1 'polypeptide(L)'
;MKSNLRAFFTLFVCFCTTFLFAGAVAAKQLTAAEATAMSPKERTIALLQQPQVDDVYAARLDHFAQEDWGDPDPDWGQLRVIEVTPTTIVVVAEETAWYEAEEAVDALRGDLSDVENWVYDEEITIKRSELESLRQQGLILEARRFTPAEVRRYLDK
;
A
#
# COMPACT_ATOMS: atom_id res chain seq x y z
N MET A 1 56.10 -34.07 42.32
CA MET A 1 56.97 -32.95 41.90
C MET A 1 56.21 -32.17 40.82
N LYS A 2 55.90 -30.87 41.09
CA LYS A 2 55.28 -29.82 40.24
C LYS A 2 53.83 -30.09 39.78
N SER A 3 52.73 -29.52 40.31
CA SER A 3 52.30 -28.17 40.74
C SER A 3 51.88 -27.19 39.62
N ASN A 4 50.73 -26.52 39.88
CA ASN A 4 50.14 -25.29 39.29
C ASN A 4 48.97 -25.57 38.30
N LEU A 5 47.68 -25.35 38.60
CA LEU A 5 46.92 -24.25 39.23
C LEU A 5 46.97 -22.91 38.47
N ARG A 6 45.82 -22.51 37.89
CA ARG A 6 45.25 -21.17 37.59
C ARG A 6 43.94 -21.41 36.80
N ALA A 7 42.72 -21.40 37.36
CA ALA A 7 41.92 -20.27 37.87
C ALA A 7 41.86 -19.07 36.90
N PHE A 8 40.67 -18.76 36.34
CA PHE A 8 39.91 -17.50 36.56
C PHE A 8 38.70 -17.35 35.59
N PHE A 9 37.54 -16.97 36.15
CA PHE A 9 36.54 -15.99 35.67
C PHE A 9 36.11 -16.03 34.18
N THR A 10 34.82 -16.16 33.82
CA THR A 10 33.76 -15.17 34.12
C THR A 10 32.38 -15.78 33.84
N LEU A 11 31.50 -15.58 34.81
CA LEU A 11 30.05 -15.73 34.78
C LEU A 11 29.43 -14.77 33.73
N PHE A 12 28.68 -15.26 32.75
CA PHE A 12 27.74 -14.43 31.99
C PHE A 12 26.32 -14.98 32.18
N VAL A 13 25.69 -14.52 33.26
CA VAL A 13 24.24 -14.52 33.41
C VAL A 13 23.75 -13.37 32.55
N CYS A 14 23.15 -13.65 31.38
CA CYS A 14 22.31 -12.68 30.70
C CYS A 14 20.85 -13.11 30.83
N PHE A 15 20.17 -12.31 31.65
CA PHE A 15 18.76 -12.30 31.92
C PHE A 15 17.91 -12.16 30.64
N CYS A 16 16.75 -12.80 30.66
CA CYS A 16 15.48 -12.35 30.08
C CYS A 16 15.48 -11.74 28.68
N THR A 17 14.93 -12.48 27.73
CA THR A 17 13.71 -11.99 27.06
C THR A 17 12.90 -13.18 26.57
N THR A 18 11.96 -13.60 27.40
CA THR A 18 10.78 -14.34 26.96
C THR A 18 10.08 -13.50 25.90
N PHE A 19 10.21 -13.87 24.63
CA PHE A 19 9.29 -13.43 23.60
C PHE A 19 7.91 -13.94 23.98
N LEU A 20 7.13 -13.08 24.64
CA LEU A 20 5.68 -13.17 24.64
C LEU A 20 5.25 -13.02 23.18
N PHE A 21 5.10 -14.14 22.48
CA PHE A 21 4.25 -14.21 21.30
C PHE A 21 2.84 -13.87 21.77
N ALA A 22 2.52 -12.58 21.78
CA ALA A 22 1.15 -12.13 21.68
C ALA A 22 0.59 -12.82 20.45
N GLY A 23 -0.44 -13.66 20.66
CA GLY A 23 -1.12 -14.36 19.58
C GLY A 23 -1.69 -13.33 18.61
N ALA A 24 -0.91 -13.00 17.57
CA ALA A 24 -1.44 -12.37 16.39
C ALA A 24 -2.40 -13.39 15.79
N VAL A 25 -3.69 -13.20 16.07
CA VAL A 25 -4.72 -13.73 15.19
C VAL A 25 -4.38 -13.13 13.84
N ALA A 26 -3.75 -13.92 12.97
CA ALA A 26 -3.53 -13.53 11.59
C ALA A 26 -4.93 -13.33 10.99
N ALA A 27 -5.38 -12.09 10.96
CA ALA A 27 -6.64 -11.74 10.32
C ALA A 27 -6.54 -12.22 8.88
N LYS A 28 -7.54 -13.00 8.45
CA LYS A 28 -7.59 -13.50 7.07
C LYS A 28 -7.55 -12.29 6.14
N GLN A 29 -6.51 -12.22 5.33
CA GLN A 29 -6.36 -11.18 4.31
C GLN A 29 -7.44 -11.35 3.24
N LEU A 30 -8.09 -10.25 2.87
CA LEU A 30 -9.04 -10.21 1.76
C LEU A 30 -8.33 -10.57 0.45
N THR A 31 -8.89 -11.47 -0.35
CA THR A 31 -8.34 -11.82 -1.67
C THR A 31 -8.92 -10.92 -2.78
N ALA A 32 -8.25 -10.86 -3.93
CA ALA A 32 -8.78 -10.16 -5.11
C ALA A 32 -10.18 -10.66 -5.50
N ALA A 33 -10.40 -11.98 -5.52
CA ALA A 33 -11.69 -12.58 -5.87
C ALA A 33 -12.81 -12.22 -4.89
N GLU A 34 -12.52 -12.21 -3.58
CA GLU A 34 -13.48 -11.78 -2.57
C GLU A 34 -13.79 -10.28 -2.69
N ALA A 35 -12.79 -9.46 -2.95
CA ALA A 35 -12.96 -8.01 -3.15
C ALA A 35 -13.81 -7.70 -4.40
N THR A 36 -13.59 -8.41 -5.51
CA THR A 36 -14.35 -8.24 -6.76
C THR A 36 -15.82 -8.63 -6.62
N ALA A 37 -16.16 -9.55 -5.70
CA ALA A 37 -17.54 -9.95 -5.45
C ALA A 37 -18.37 -8.90 -4.66
N MET A 38 -17.71 -7.89 -4.08
CA MET A 38 -18.35 -6.81 -3.32
C MET A 38 -18.82 -5.68 -4.23
N SER A 39 -19.80 -4.89 -3.78
CA SER A 39 -20.11 -3.62 -4.44
C SER A 39 -18.90 -2.68 -4.43
N PRO A 40 -18.77 -1.71 -5.36
CA PRO A 40 -17.63 -0.80 -5.39
C PRO A 40 -17.37 -0.09 -4.06
N LYS A 41 -18.42 0.38 -3.40
CA LYS A 41 -18.31 1.06 -2.10
C LYS A 41 -17.78 0.13 -1.00
N GLU A 42 -18.34 -1.08 -0.88
CA GLU A 42 -17.92 -2.06 0.12
C GLU A 42 -16.49 -2.55 -0.13
N ARG A 43 -16.16 -2.80 -1.41
CA ARG A 43 -14.80 -3.15 -1.85
C ARG A 43 -13.80 -2.09 -1.42
N THR A 44 -14.05 -0.83 -1.72
CA THR A 44 -13.16 0.27 -1.35
C THR A 44 -12.94 0.33 0.16
N ILE A 45 -14.01 0.27 0.95
CA ILE A 45 -13.89 0.27 2.42
C ILE A 45 -13.06 -0.93 2.91
N ALA A 46 -13.32 -2.12 2.40
CA ALA A 46 -12.63 -3.34 2.83
C ALA A 46 -11.14 -3.33 2.45
N LEU A 47 -10.80 -2.83 1.26
CA LEU A 47 -9.41 -2.72 0.79
C LEU A 47 -8.63 -1.66 1.57
N LEU A 48 -9.22 -0.50 1.88
CA LEU A 48 -8.55 0.52 2.70
C LEU A 48 -8.33 0.09 4.16
N GLN A 49 -9.14 -0.83 4.68
CA GLN A 49 -8.92 -1.43 6.00
C GLN A 49 -7.79 -2.47 5.98
N GLN A 50 -7.58 -3.14 4.85
CA GLN A 50 -6.59 -4.20 4.67
C GLN A 50 -5.73 -3.97 3.41
N PRO A 51 -5.02 -2.84 3.31
CA PRO A 51 -4.16 -2.55 2.16
C PRO A 51 -3.12 -3.64 1.97
N GLN A 52 -2.83 -3.93 0.72
CA GLN A 52 -1.75 -4.81 0.28
C GLN A 52 -0.94 -4.10 -0.80
N VAL A 53 0.31 -4.55 -0.95
CA VAL A 53 1.11 -4.18 -2.12
C VAL A 53 0.35 -4.56 -3.39
N ASP A 54 0.45 -3.69 -4.40
CA ASP A 54 -0.27 -3.77 -5.68
C ASP A 54 -1.77 -3.48 -5.65
N ASP A 55 -2.33 -3.07 -4.49
CA ASP A 55 -3.61 -2.37 -4.52
C ASP A 55 -3.44 -1.05 -5.28
N VAL A 56 -4.45 -0.71 -6.07
CA VAL A 56 -4.48 0.55 -6.83
C VAL A 56 -5.72 1.34 -6.44
N TYR A 57 -5.55 2.64 -6.27
CA TYR A 57 -6.59 3.58 -5.86
C TYR A 57 -6.77 4.65 -6.93
N ALA A 58 -8.01 4.85 -7.38
CA ALA A 58 -8.37 6.06 -8.14
C ALA A 58 -8.46 7.23 -7.16
N ALA A 59 -7.71 8.30 -7.40
CA ALA A 59 -7.47 9.37 -6.42
C ALA A 59 -7.18 10.73 -7.06
N ARG A 60 -7.21 11.80 -6.25
CA ARG A 60 -6.81 13.16 -6.65
C ARG A 60 -5.31 13.32 -6.44
N LEU A 61 -4.49 13.24 -7.49
CA LEU A 61 -3.04 13.12 -7.41
C LEU A 61 -2.35 14.35 -6.82
N ASP A 62 -2.80 15.55 -7.21
CA ASP A 62 -2.34 16.87 -6.70
C ASP A 62 -2.47 17.04 -5.17
N HIS A 63 -3.26 16.19 -4.50
CA HIS A 63 -3.34 16.15 -3.04
C HIS A 63 -2.15 15.40 -2.41
N PHE A 64 -1.60 14.42 -3.12
CA PHE A 64 -0.66 13.45 -2.59
C PHE A 64 0.78 13.68 -3.06
N ALA A 65 0.97 14.04 -4.32
CA ALA A 65 2.29 14.20 -4.93
C ALA A 65 2.59 15.67 -5.27
N GLN A 66 3.86 15.96 -5.50
CA GLN A 66 4.38 17.27 -5.86
C GLN A 66 4.67 17.40 -7.36
N GLU A 67 4.51 16.31 -8.11
CA GLU A 67 4.57 16.32 -9.57
C GLU A 67 3.61 17.37 -10.16
N ASP A 68 4.05 18.02 -11.24
CA ASP A 68 3.25 19.00 -11.98
C ASP A 68 2.76 18.33 -13.27
N TRP A 69 1.51 17.87 -13.26
CA TRP A 69 0.86 17.29 -14.43
C TRP A 69 0.32 18.36 -15.40
N GLY A 70 0.51 19.66 -15.10
CA GLY A 70 0.00 20.77 -15.88
C GLY A 70 -1.52 20.96 -15.74
N ASP A 71 -2.16 21.52 -16.77
CA ASP A 71 -3.63 21.44 -16.85
C ASP A 71 -3.98 19.98 -17.22
N PRO A 72 -4.72 19.24 -16.37
CA PRO A 72 -5.87 19.73 -15.58
C PRO A 72 -5.77 19.85 -14.06
N ASP A 73 -6.20 20.99 -13.54
CA ASP A 73 -6.61 21.09 -12.13
C ASP A 73 -8.12 20.80 -11.93
N PRO A 74 -8.52 19.84 -11.07
CA PRO A 74 -7.68 18.96 -10.27
C PRO A 74 -7.20 17.71 -11.02
N ASP A 75 -5.98 17.26 -10.71
CA ASP A 75 -5.36 16.07 -11.28
C ASP A 75 -5.98 14.79 -10.72
N TRP A 76 -6.68 14.02 -11.55
CA TRP A 76 -7.18 12.69 -11.16
C TRP A 76 -6.31 11.60 -11.72
N GLY A 77 -6.12 10.52 -10.97
CA GLY A 77 -5.21 9.47 -11.38
C GLY A 77 -5.25 8.19 -10.55
N GLN A 78 -4.23 7.35 -10.74
CA GLN A 78 -3.99 6.13 -9.98
C GLN A 78 -2.85 6.30 -8.97
N LEU A 79 -3.06 5.77 -7.77
CA LEU A 79 -2.01 5.52 -6.78
C LEU A 79 -1.83 4.01 -6.61
N ARG A 80 -0.61 3.50 -6.75
CA ARG A 80 -0.29 2.10 -6.47
C ARG A 80 0.43 1.96 -5.14
N VAL A 81 -0.04 1.04 -4.31
CA VAL A 81 0.63 0.67 -3.05
C VAL A 81 1.88 -0.15 -3.34
N ILE A 82 3.03 0.34 -2.90
CA ILE A 82 4.33 -0.35 -3.06
C ILE A 82 4.87 -0.92 -1.74
N GLU A 83 4.42 -0.40 -0.59
CA GLU A 83 4.78 -0.91 0.73
C GLU A 83 3.59 -0.84 1.69
N VAL A 84 3.48 -1.83 2.58
CA VAL A 84 2.49 -1.83 3.66
C VAL A 84 3.16 -2.19 4.98
N THR A 85 3.00 -1.33 5.98
CA THR A 85 3.38 -1.59 7.37
C THR A 85 2.13 -1.68 8.27
N PRO A 86 2.29 -1.98 9.58
CA PRO A 86 1.16 -1.93 10.51
C PRO A 86 0.52 -0.53 10.66
N THR A 87 1.25 0.55 10.37
CA THR A 87 0.78 1.93 10.63
C THR A 87 0.72 2.79 9.38
N THR A 88 1.42 2.44 8.30
CA THR A 88 1.52 3.22 7.07
C THR A 88 1.35 2.35 5.83
N ILE A 89 1.06 3.01 4.71
CA ILE A 89 1.32 2.51 3.37
C ILE A 89 2.25 3.49 2.66
N VAL A 90 3.00 3.00 1.68
CA VAL A 90 3.72 3.84 0.71
C VAL A 90 3.08 3.61 -0.65
N VAL A 91 2.76 4.70 -1.34
CA VAL A 91 2.19 4.69 -2.68
C VAL A 91 3.06 5.47 -3.66
N VAL A 92 2.94 5.14 -4.94
CA VAL A 92 3.48 5.92 -6.06
C VAL A 92 2.32 6.33 -6.96
N ALA A 93 2.41 7.52 -7.53
CA ALA A 93 1.45 8.00 -8.53
C ALA A 93 1.79 7.43 -9.91
N GLU A 94 0.80 7.41 -10.79
CA GLU A 94 1.06 7.25 -12.22
C GLU A 94 1.67 8.52 -12.84
N GLU A 95 2.28 8.38 -14.01
CA GLU A 95 2.98 9.48 -14.71
C GLU A 95 2.01 10.49 -15.37
N THR A 96 0.74 10.13 -15.58
CA THR A 96 -0.25 10.96 -16.31
C THR A 96 -1.50 11.22 -15.48
N ALA A 97 -2.02 12.45 -15.47
CA ALA A 97 -3.30 12.78 -14.85
C ALA A 97 -4.44 12.93 -15.86
N TRP A 98 -5.67 12.79 -15.36
CA TRP A 98 -6.93 12.98 -16.08
C TRP A 98 -7.71 14.19 -15.56
N TYR A 99 -8.52 14.76 -16.45
CA TYR A 99 -9.37 15.93 -16.16
C TYR A 99 -10.57 15.54 -15.29
N GLU A 100 -11.12 14.36 -15.53
CA GLU A 100 -12.35 13.91 -14.91
C GLU A 100 -12.10 12.75 -13.94
N ALA A 101 -12.64 12.87 -12.74
CA ALA A 101 -12.63 11.81 -11.73
C ALA A 101 -13.19 10.47 -12.26
N GLU A 102 -14.15 10.54 -13.20
CA GLU A 102 -14.76 9.36 -13.82
C GLU A 102 -13.75 8.58 -14.69
N GLU A 103 -12.86 9.27 -15.41
CA GLU A 103 -11.81 8.65 -16.22
C GLU A 103 -10.84 7.85 -15.35
N ALA A 104 -10.44 8.40 -14.20
CA ALA A 104 -9.62 7.67 -13.22
C ALA A 104 -10.33 6.43 -12.68
N VAL A 105 -11.63 6.52 -12.41
CA VAL A 105 -12.40 5.37 -11.93
C VAL A 105 -12.58 4.31 -13.03
N ASP A 106 -12.78 4.72 -14.28
CA ASP A 106 -12.95 3.81 -15.40
C ASP A 106 -11.65 3.10 -15.80
N ALA A 107 -10.52 3.81 -15.77
CA ALA A 107 -9.19 3.20 -15.92
C ALA A 107 -8.97 2.09 -14.88
N LEU A 108 -9.30 2.37 -13.60
CA LEU A 108 -9.21 1.39 -12.50
C LEU A 108 -10.11 0.16 -12.71
N ARG A 109 -11.28 0.35 -13.33
CA ARG A 109 -12.22 -0.75 -13.65
C ARG A 109 -11.78 -1.55 -14.87
N GLY A 110 -10.97 -0.97 -15.75
CA GLY A 110 -10.35 -1.62 -16.89
C GLY A 110 -9.21 -2.57 -16.50
N ASP A 111 -8.19 -2.64 -17.34
CA ASP A 111 -6.97 -3.41 -17.11
C ASP A 111 -5.74 -2.51 -16.84
N LEU A 112 -5.99 -1.22 -16.58
CA LEU A 112 -4.97 -0.18 -16.46
C LEU A 112 -4.09 -0.07 -17.72
N SER A 113 -4.57 -0.48 -18.90
CA SER A 113 -3.81 -0.37 -20.16
C SER A 113 -3.46 1.08 -20.52
N ASP A 114 -4.27 2.04 -20.08
CA ASP A 114 -4.03 3.48 -20.29
C ASP A 114 -3.04 4.09 -19.29
N VAL A 115 -2.68 3.38 -18.21
CA VAL A 115 -1.60 3.82 -17.30
C VAL A 115 -0.26 3.62 -18.01
N GLU A 116 0.39 4.71 -18.40
CA GLU A 116 1.64 4.66 -19.15
C GLU A 116 2.80 4.15 -18.28
N ASN A 117 2.93 4.68 -17.07
CA ASN A 117 4.05 4.38 -16.16
C ASN A 117 3.76 4.83 -14.72
N TRP A 118 4.65 4.47 -13.79
CA TRP A 118 4.60 4.86 -12.38
C TRP A 118 5.80 5.72 -11.98
N VAL A 119 5.55 6.77 -11.20
CA VAL A 119 6.55 7.74 -10.72
C VAL A 119 7.21 7.20 -9.44
N TYR A 120 8.27 6.39 -9.60
CA TYR A 120 8.96 5.74 -8.47
C TYR A 120 9.98 6.62 -7.75
N ASP A 121 10.32 7.78 -8.29
CA ASP A 121 11.19 8.77 -7.63
C ASP A 121 10.44 9.61 -6.59
N GLU A 122 9.10 9.57 -6.58
CA GLU A 122 8.26 10.16 -5.55
C GLU A 122 7.48 9.07 -4.76
N GLU A 123 7.98 8.73 -3.57
CA GLU A 123 7.30 7.84 -2.64
C GLU A 123 6.44 8.61 -1.63
N ILE A 124 5.13 8.32 -1.63
CA ILE A 124 4.14 9.02 -0.81
C ILE A 124 3.76 8.14 0.39
N THR A 125 4.13 8.57 1.59
CA THR A 125 3.78 7.84 2.83
C THR A 125 2.44 8.32 3.40
N ILE A 126 1.47 7.41 3.52
CA ILE A 126 0.13 7.68 4.08
C ILE A 126 -0.08 6.87 5.36
N LYS A 127 -0.61 7.47 6.43
CA LYS A 127 -0.97 6.67 7.61
C LYS A 127 -2.22 5.86 7.33
N ARG A 128 -2.23 4.60 7.76
CA ARG A 128 -3.41 3.72 7.63
C ARG A 128 -4.65 4.28 8.33
N SER A 129 -4.46 5.03 9.42
CA SER A 129 -5.55 5.70 10.12
C SER A 129 -6.21 6.83 9.32
N GLU A 130 -5.56 7.35 8.28
CA GLU A 130 -6.04 8.46 7.46
C GLU A 130 -6.84 7.98 6.23
N LEU A 131 -6.65 6.73 5.78
CA LEU A 131 -7.23 6.20 4.54
C LEU A 131 -8.77 6.35 4.46
N GLU A 132 -9.48 6.04 5.54
CA GLU A 132 -10.94 6.19 5.57
C GLU A 132 -11.35 7.67 5.49
N SER A 133 -10.57 8.57 6.09
CA SER A 133 -10.84 10.01 6.00
C SER A 133 -10.59 10.53 4.58
N LEU A 134 -9.51 10.08 3.92
CA LEU A 134 -9.22 10.42 2.52
C LEU A 134 -10.35 9.96 1.59
N ARG A 135 -10.89 8.76 1.82
CA ARG A 135 -12.08 8.26 1.09
C ARG A 135 -13.32 9.11 1.35
N GLN A 136 -13.58 9.50 2.60
CA GLN A 136 -14.73 10.34 2.95
C GLN A 136 -14.65 11.74 2.36
N GLN A 137 -13.43 12.27 2.18
CA GLN A 137 -13.17 13.55 1.55
C GLN A 137 -13.23 13.50 0.01
N GLY A 138 -13.38 12.32 -0.59
CA GLY A 138 -13.38 12.15 -2.05
C GLY A 138 -11.98 12.24 -2.67
N LEU A 139 -10.92 12.14 -1.86
CA LEU A 139 -9.53 12.14 -2.33
C LEU A 139 -9.09 10.76 -2.79
N ILE A 140 -9.71 9.70 -2.24
CA ILE A 140 -9.67 8.33 -2.77
C ILE A 140 -11.10 7.95 -3.15
N LEU A 141 -11.33 7.67 -4.43
CA LEU A 141 -12.64 7.42 -5.01
C LEU A 141 -13.00 5.93 -4.94
N GLU A 142 -12.14 5.10 -5.50
CA GLU A 142 -12.29 3.65 -5.53
C GLU A 142 -10.95 2.95 -5.32
N ALA A 143 -11.00 1.72 -4.80
CA ALA A 143 -9.85 0.84 -4.70
C ALA A 143 -10.11 -0.49 -5.39
N ARG A 144 -9.05 -1.06 -5.97
CA ARG A 144 -9.06 -2.40 -6.55
C ARG A 144 -7.81 -3.17 -6.16
N ARG A 145 -8.02 -4.45 -5.86
CA ARG A 145 -6.97 -5.45 -5.74
C ARG A 145 -6.93 -6.27 -7.02
N PHE A 146 -5.82 -6.15 -7.75
CA PHE A 146 -5.60 -6.93 -8.96
C PHE A 146 -5.08 -8.33 -8.61
N THR A 147 -5.39 -9.30 -9.46
CA THR A 147 -4.75 -10.61 -9.40
C THR A 147 -3.28 -10.50 -9.82
N PRO A 148 -2.40 -11.42 -9.40
CA PRO A 148 -0.99 -11.39 -9.82
C PRO A 148 -0.79 -11.40 -11.34
N ALA A 149 -1.73 -11.95 -12.11
CA ALA A 149 -1.67 -11.96 -13.57
C ALA A 149 -2.01 -10.59 -14.18
N GLU A 150 -2.96 -9.87 -13.59
CA GLU A 150 -3.27 -8.50 -14.00
C GLU A 150 -2.16 -7.53 -13.59
N VAL A 151 -1.57 -7.70 -12.40
CA VAL A 151 -0.42 -6.90 -11.94
C VAL A 151 0.74 -6.96 -12.94
N ARG A 152 1.14 -8.17 -13.35
CA ARG A 152 2.18 -8.32 -14.39
C ARG A 152 1.83 -7.60 -15.69
N ARG A 153 0.56 -7.61 -16.10
CA ARG A 153 0.14 -6.97 -17.36
C ARG A 153 0.36 -5.47 -17.36
N TYR A 154 0.09 -4.78 -16.23
CA TYR A 154 0.27 -3.34 -16.18
C TYR A 154 1.68 -2.90 -15.76
N LEU A 155 2.49 -3.80 -15.19
CA LEU A 155 3.89 -3.51 -14.83
C LEU A 155 4.89 -3.83 -15.94
N ASP A 156 4.63 -4.84 -16.78
CA ASP A 156 5.57 -5.30 -17.82
C ASP A 156 5.42 -4.53 -19.16
N LYS A 157 4.93 -3.28 -19.12
CA LYS A 157 4.74 -2.45 -20.31
C LYS A 157 6.02 -1.78 -20.80
#